data_AF-A0A6B3C9H5-F1
#
_entry.id   AF-A0A6B3C9H5-F1
#
_cell.length_a   1.000
_cell.length_b   1.000
_cell.length_c   1.000
_cell.angle_alpha   90.00
_cell.angle_beta   90.00
_cell.angle_gamma   90.00
#
_symmetry.space_group_name_H-M   'P 1'
#
loop_
_entity.id
_entity.type
_entity.pdbx_description
1 polymer ?
#
loop_
_entity_poly.entity_id
_entity_poly.type
_entity_poly.pdbx_seq_one_letter_code
_entity_poly.pdbx_strand_id
1 'polypeptide(L)'
;ALVLGDADQLRTLADDPNVRSVRLVAERTLDNAAQVEFTKALATWQSTGVLGTDITVGVIDTGIDYTHAAFGGPGTVEAYEAAYGEDGTGPVPAGSFDPDKFLGGYDFAGTNYNADGTDPAQLVPVPDENPIDVHGHGTHVAGAAAGYGVTPDGTTFDGD
;
A
#
# COMPACT_ATOMS: atom_id res chain seq x y z
N ALA A 1 4.73 -29.57 -11.10
CA ALA A 1 5.42 -29.49 -9.80
C ALA A 1 6.33 -28.27 -9.80
N LEU A 2 6.54 -27.64 -8.64
CA LEU A 2 7.61 -26.65 -8.49
C LEU A 2 8.93 -27.41 -8.26
N VAL A 3 9.97 -27.06 -9.01
CA VAL A 3 11.31 -27.64 -8.87
C VAL A 3 12.32 -26.50 -8.74
N LEU A 4 13.35 -26.71 -7.92
CA LEU A 4 14.46 -25.78 -7.74
C LEU A 4 15.72 -26.47 -8.27
N GLY A 5 16.52 -25.76 -9.04
CA GLY A 5 17.78 -26.26 -9.57
C GLY A 5 18.52 -25.21 -10.35
N ASP A 6 19.83 -25.40 -10.49
CA ASP A 6 20.64 -24.58 -11.39
C ASP A 6 20.33 -24.88 -12.88
N ALA A 7 20.96 -24.13 -13.77
CA ALA A 7 20.70 -24.26 -15.20
C ALA A 7 20.98 -25.67 -15.76
N ASP A 8 21.97 -26.39 -15.22
CA ASP A 8 22.36 -27.71 -15.72
C ASP A 8 21.42 -28.80 -15.19
N GLN A 9 20.97 -28.67 -13.95
CA GLN A 9 19.94 -29.52 -13.36
C GLN A 9 18.59 -29.36 -14.09
N LEU A 10 18.20 -28.13 -14.42
CA LEU A 10 16.96 -27.85 -15.15
C LEU A 10 17.00 -28.36 -16.60
N ARG A 11 18.17 -28.29 -17.27
CA ARG A 11 18.36 -28.90 -18.60
C ARG A 11 18.23 -30.41 -18.54
N THR A 12 18.88 -31.05 -17.57
CA THR A 12 18.79 -32.49 -17.35
C THR A 12 17.34 -32.94 -17.11
N LEU A 13 16.59 -32.17 -16.32
CA LEU A 13 15.17 -32.45 -16.08
C LEU A 13 14.31 -32.24 -17.33
N ALA A 14 14.62 -31.25 -18.17
CA ALA A 14 13.90 -31.00 -19.42
C ALA A 14 14.05 -32.14 -20.44
N ASP A 15 15.11 -32.94 -20.34
CA ASP A 15 15.37 -34.10 -21.19
C ASP A 15 14.63 -35.39 -20.73
N ASP A 16 13.99 -35.39 -19.55
CA ASP A 16 13.21 -36.53 -19.08
C ASP A 16 11.94 -36.73 -19.93
N PRO A 17 11.67 -37.94 -20.46
CA PRO A 17 10.52 -38.19 -21.33
C PRO A 17 9.16 -37.97 -20.66
N ASN A 18 9.10 -37.89 -19.33
CA ASN A 18 7.89 -37.55 -18.57
C ASN A 18 7.70 -36.04 -18.38
N VAL A 19 8.67 -35.21 -18.77
CA VAL A 19 8.62 -33.75 -18.64
C VAL A 19 8.20 -33.13 -19.97
N ARG A 20 7.00 -32.52 -19.99
CA ARG A 20 6.45 -31.88 -21.19
C ARG A 20 7.08 -30.51 -21.49
N SER A 21 7.39 -29.73 -20.45
CA SER A 21 8.03 -28.42 -20.59
C SER A 21 8.54 -27.93 -19.24
N VAL A 22 9.69 -27.24 -19.25
CA VAL A 22 10.19 -26.46 -18.11
C VAL A 22 9.99 -24.98 -18.43
N ARG A 23 9.44 -24.21 -17.49
CA ARG A 23 9.25 -22.75 -17.61
C ARG A 23 9.76 -22.09 -16.34
N LEU A 24 10.44 -20.95 -16.50
CA LEU A 24 10.77 -20.12 -15.36
C LEU A 24 9.47 -19.64 -14.71
N VAL A 25 9.44 -19.71 -13.38
CA VAL A 25 8.45 -18.96 -12.61
C VAL A 25 8.82 -17.50 -12.79
N ALA A 26 7.97 -16.74 -13.49
CA ALA A 26 8.17 -15.32 -13.62
C ALA A 26 8.12 -14.68 -12.23
N GLU A 27 9.06 -13.78 -11.95
CA GLU A 27 8.97 -12.93 -10.78
C GLU A 27 7.68 -12.10 -10.88
N ARG A 28 6.90 -12.10 -9.79
CA ARG A 28 5.67 -11.35 -9.68
C ARG A 28 5.82 -10.43 -8.49
N THR A 29 5.62 -9.15 -8.73
CA THR A 29 5.48 -8.16 -7.68
C THR A 29 3.99 -7.94 -7.38
N LEU A 30 3.69 -7.55 -6.15
CA LEU A 30 2.35 -7.08 -5.80
C LEU A 30 2.16 -5.69 -6.41
N ASP A 31 1.06 -5.50 -7.13
CA ASP A 31 0.63 -4.22 -7.67
C ASP A 31 -0.90 -4.16 -7.61
N ASN A 32 -1.41 -3.00 -7.25
CA ASN A 32 -2.83 -2.74 -7.09
C ASN A 32 -3.47 -2.23 -8.39
N ALA A 33 -2.72 -1.54 -9.25
CA ALA A 33 -3.27 -0.83 -10.41
C ALA A 33 -4.01 -1.77 -11.40
N ALA A 34 -3.48 -2.98 -11.62
CA ALA A 34 -4.08 -3.95 -12.55
C ALA A 34 -5.48 -4.47 -12.12
N GLN A 35 -5.87 -4.28 -10.85
CA GLN A 35 -7.17 -4.75 -10.35
C GLN A 35 -8.36 -3.94 -10.88
N VAL A 36 -8.14 -2.66 -11.22
CA VAL A 36 -9.19 -1.77 -11.72
C VAL A 36 -9.81 -2.33 -13.01
N GLU A 37 -8.97 -2.81 -13.92
CA GLU A 37 -9.41 -3.42 -15.18
C GLU A 37 -10.00 -4.82 -14.94
N PHE A 38 -9.34 -5.62 -14.11
CA PHE A 38 -9.79 -6.98 -13.82
C PHE A 38 -11.19 -7.02 -13.21
N THR A 39 -11.50 -6.08 -12.32
CA THR A 39 -12.81 -5.98 -11.65
C THR A 39 -13.85 -5.17 -12.45
N LYS A 40 -13.47 -4.61 -13.60
CA LYS A 40 -14.31 -3.73 -14.43
C LYS A 40 -14.72 -2.42 -13.74
N ALA A 41 -13.92 -1.96 -12.78
CA ALA A 41 -14.13 -0.67 -12.12
C ALA A 41 -14.04 0.47 -13.16
N LEU A 42 -13.02 0.45 -14.04
CA LEU A 42 -12.88 1.47 -15.10
C LEU A 42 -14.12 1.54 -16.01
N ALA A 43 -14.59 0.39 -16.49
CA ALA A 43 -15.78 0.33 -17.34
C ALA A 43 -17.02 0.89 -16.60
N THR A 44 -17.14 0.64 -15.30
CA THR A 44 -18.23 1.19 -14.48
C THR A 44 -18.13 2.70 -14.35
N TRP A 45 -16.94 3.23 -14.04
CA TRP A 45 -16.69 4.67 -13.97
C TRP A 45 -17.00 5.38 -15.29
N GLN A 46 -16.52 4.86 -16.41
CA GLN A 46 -16.77 5.43 -17.74
C GLN A 46 -18.25 5.40 -18.14
N SER A 47 -18.97 4.33 -17.77
CA SER A 47 -20.38 4.17 -18.14
C SER A 47 -21.34 5.00 -17.28
N THR A 48 -20.99 5.26 -16.02
CA THR A 48 -21.86 5.92 -15.04
C THR A 48 -21.47 7.37 -14.75
N GLY A 49 -20.19 7.73 -14.95
CA GLY A 49 -19.61 8.97 -14.46
C GLY A 49 -19.49 9.05 -12.93
N VAL A 50 -19.79 7.97 -12.21
CA VAL A 50 -19.76 7.93 -10.74
C VAL A 50 -18.37 7.54 -10.27
N LEU A 51 -17.63 8.52 -9.75
CA LEU A 51 -16.24 8.35 -9.29
C LEU A 51 -16.10 8.33 -7.76
N GLY A 52 -17.20 8.55 -7.02
CA GLY A 52 -17.16 8.74 -5.57
C GLY A 52 -16.93 10.20 -5.13
N THR A 53 -17.11 11.17 -6.03
CA THR A 53 -17.12 12.60 -5.68
C THR A 53 -18.08 12.89 -4.53
N ASP A 54 -17.65 13.74 -3.59
CA ASP A 54 -18.39 14.11 -2.36
C ASP A 54 -18.67 12.95 -1.39
N ILE A 55 -18.01 11.80 -1.56
CA ILE A 55 -18.05 10.69 -0.61
C ILE A 55 -16.75 10.65 0.20
N THR A 56 -16.89 10.71 1.52
CA THR A 56 -15.78 10.49 2.46
C THR A 56 -15.68 9.01 2.82
N VAL A 57 -14.48 8.45 2.73
CA VAL A 57 -14.17 7.07 3.14
C VAL A 57 -13.29 7.13 4.39
N GLY A 58 -13.74 6.50 5.47
CA GLY A 58 -12.92 6.27 6.67
C GLY A 58 -12.34 4.86 6.64
N VAL A 59 -11.03 4.75 6.85
CA VAL A 59 -10.32 3.46 6.92
C VAL A 59 -9.83 3.27 8.35
N ILE A 60 -10.21 2.16 8.97
CA ILE A 60 -9.74 1.75 10.30
C ILE A 60 -8.80 0.57 10.08
N ASP A 61 -7.50 0.83 10.17
CA ASP A 61 -6.45 -0.13 9.85
C ASP A 61 -5.14 0.28 10.56
N THR A 62 -3.96 -0.14 10.08
CA THR A 62 -2.66 0.13 10.71
C THR A 62 -2.15 1.57 10.55
N GLY A 63 -2.97 2.47 10.02
CA GLY A 63 -2.62 3.85 9.70
C GLY A 63 -2.72 4.14 8.20
N ILE A 64 -2.19 5.30 7.80
CA ILE A 64 -1.99 5.69 6.41
C ILE A 64 -0.69 6.49 6.26
N ASP A 65 0.15 6.13 5.31
CA ASP A 65 1.19 7.03 4.80
C ASP A 65 0.53 8.11 3.94
N TYR A 66 0.08 9.17 4.59
CA TYR A 66 -0.52 10.34 3.94
C TYR A 66 0.49 11.16 3.11
N THR A 67 1.79 10.85 3.20
CA THR A 67 2.83 11.48 2.38
C THR A 67 3.02 10.78 1.04
N HIS A 68 2.42 9.60 0.86
CA HIS A 68 2.55 8.80 -0.35
C HIS A 68 1.92 9.49 -1.57
N ALA A 69 2.55 9.38 -2.74
CA ALA A 69 2.08 9.98 -3.99
C ALA A 69 0.68 9.49 -4.41
N ALA A 70 0.33 8.25 -4.06
CA ALA A 70 -1.03 7.72 -4.26
C ALA A 70 -2.13 8.54 -3.57
N PHE A 71 -1.78 9.39 -2.60
CA PHE A 71 -2.69 10.31 -1.92
C PHE A 71 -2.37 11.78 -2.19
N GLY A 72 -1.57 12.08 -3.22
CA GLY A 72 -1.18 13.45 -3.58
C GLY A 72 -0.04 14.04 -2.75
N GLY A 73 0.55 13.26 -1.84
CA GLY A 73 1.72 13.67 -1.07
C GLY A 73 3.02 13.67 -1.89
N PRO A 74 4.15 14.12 -1.31
CA PRO A 74 5.44 14.20 -2.00
C PRO A 74 5.94 12.85 -2.56
N GLY A 75 5.56 11.72 -1.93
CA GLY A 75 5.95 10.38 -2.35
C GLY A 75 7.45 10.08 -2.17
N THR A 76 8.13 10.79 -1.27
CA THR A 76 9.57 10.60 -1.02
C THR A 76 9.84 10.02 0.36
N VAL A 77 10.96 9.32 0.50
CA VAL A 77 11.43 8.77 1.78
C VAL A 77 11.63 9.90 2.80
N GLU A 78 12.18 11.04 2.38
CA GLU A 78 12.40 12.19 3.26
C GLU A 78 11.09 12.77 3.80
N ALA A 79 10.01 12.75 3.01
CA ALA A 79 8.71 13.21 3.46
C ALA A 79 8.10 12.25 4.49
N TYR A 80 8.18 10.94 4.24
CA TYR A 80 7.76 9.92 5.19
C TYR A 80 8.56 10.01 6.49
N GLU A 81 9.89 10.09 6.43
CA GLU A 81 10.75 10.19 7.62
C GLU A 81 10.45 11.45 8.44
N ALA A 82 10.16 12.58 7.79
CA ALA A 82 9.75 13.80 8.47
C ALA A 82 8.36 13.68 9.13
N ALA A 83 7.43 12.95 8.50
CA ALA A 83 6.09 12.69 9.03
C ALA A 83 6.10 11.66 10.16
N TYR A 84 6.95 10.64 10.07
CA TYR A 84 7.20 9.66 11.12
C TYR A 84 7.89 10.31 12.33
N GLY A 85 8.88 11.17 12.10
CA GLY A 85 9.61 11.84 13.18
C GLY A 85 10.43 10.85 14.01
N GLU A 86 10.35 10.97 15.34
CA GLU A 86 11.11 10.11 16.27
C GLU A 86 10.49 8.72 16.41
N ASP A 87 9.16 8.66 16.57
CA ASP A 87 8.44 7.44 16.94
C ASP A 87 7.01 7.36 16.39
N GLY A 88 6.66 8.18 15.39
CA GLY A 88 5.34 8.19 14.78
C GLY A 88 4.27 8.97 15.56
N THR A 89 4.60 9.61 16.68
CA THR A 89 3.58 10.25 17.56
C THR A 89 3.51 11.78 17.47
N GLY A 90 4.41 12.40 16.70
CA GLY A 90 4.44 13.85 16.49
C GLY A 90 3.28 14.34 15.61
N PRO A 91 2.89 15.63 15.65
CA PRO A 91 1.75 16.10 14.84
C PRO A 91 1.98 15.92 13.34
N VAL A 92 0.90 15.74 12.58
CA VAL A 92 0.95 15.70 11.11
C VAL A 92 1.62 16.98 10.58
N PRO A 93 2.79 16.89 9.90
CA PRO A 93 3.50 18.10 9.45
C PRO A 93 2.72 18.86 8.38
N ALA A 94 2.67 20.18 8.50
CA ALA A 94 2.02 21.02 7.48
C ALA A 94 2.70 20.86 6.11
N GLY A 95 1.89 20.70 5.06
CA GLY A 95 2.38 20.53 3.68
C GLY A 95 2.96 19.16 3.36
N SER A 96 2.79 18.16 4.25
CA SER A 96 3.21 16.77 3.99
C SER A 96 2.19 15.93 3.22
N PHE A 97 0.98 16.46 3.00
CA PHE A 97 -0.13 15.76 2.35
C PHE A 97 -0.95 16.72 1.46
N ASP A 98 -1.76 16.15 0.57
CA ASP A 98 -2.78 16.86 -0.19
C ASP A 98 -4.09 16.99 0.63
N PRO A 99 -4.51 18.21 1.02
CA PRO A 99 -5.72 18.41 1.81
C PRO A 99 -7.02 18.10 1.07
N ASP A 100 -7.01 18.00 -0.26
CA ASP A 100 -8.20 17.61 -1.04
C ASP A 100 -8.41 16.08 -1.04
N LYS A 101 -7.35 15.31 -0.74
CA LYS A 101 -7.39 13.84 -0.67
C LYS A 101 -7.39 13.31 0.77
N PHE A 102 -6.51 13.83 1.62
CA PHE A 102 -6.38 13.42 3.01
C PHE A 102 -7.05 14.45 3.92
N LEU A 103 -8.23 14.09 4.44
CA LEU A 103 -9.03 14.97 5.31
C LEU A 103 -8.62 14.90 6.78
N GLY A 104 -7.73 13.97 7.15
CA GLY A 104 -7.26 13.73 8.50
C GLY A 104 -7.36 12.26 8.93
N GLY A 105 -6.84 11.98 10.12
CA GLY A 105 -6.88 10.67 10.76
C GLY A 105 -6.42 10.79 12.22
N TYR A 106 -6.44 9.67 12.93
CA TYR A 106 -6.04 9.59 14.33
C TYR A 106 -5.53 8.18 14.62
N ASP A 107 -4.44 8.05 15.37
CA ASP A 107 -3.96 6.75 15.84
C ASP A 107 -4.60 6.44 17.19
N PHE A 108 -5.47 5.42 17.21
CA PHE A 108 -6.14 4.97 18.44
C PHE A 108 -5.34 3.93 19.22
N ALA A 109 -4.31 3.34 18.61
CA ALA A 109 -3.56 2.23 19.16
C ALA A 109 -2.16 2.66 19.60
N GLY A 110 -1.54 3.56 18.85
CA GLY A 110 -0.13 3.94 19.00
C GLY A 110 0.76 3.04 18.15
N THR A 111 1.82 3.62 17.61
CA THR A 111 2.81 2.97 16.73
C THR A 111 3.33 1.62 17.24
N ASN A 112 3.48 1.45 18.56
CA ASN A 112 4.05 0.24 19.17
C ASN A 112 3.03 -0.77 19.70
N TYR A 113 1.72 -0.54 19.49
CA TYR A 113 0.69 -1.45 20.01
C TYR A 113 0.72 -2.80 19.32
N ASN A 114 0.71 -3.86 20.12
CA ASN A 114 0.64 -5.23 19.64
C ASN A 114 -0.13 -6.09 20.65
N ALA A 115 -1.40 -6.37 20.34
CA ALA A 115 -2.28 -7.17 21.21
C ALA A 115 -1.78 -8.61 21.43
N ASP A 116 -1.00 -9.16 20.50
CA ASP A 116 -0.41 -10.50 20.57
C ASP A 116 1.03 -10.48 21.14
N GLY A 117 1.50 -9.30 21.58
CA GLY A 117 2.82 -9.11 22.15
C GLY A 117 2.98 -9.74 23.54
N THR A 118 4.23 -9.83 24.00
CA THR A 118 4.55 -10.26 25.37
C THR A 118 5.10 -9.14 26.25
N ASP A 119 5.45 -8.00 25.65
CA ASP A 119 5.88 -6.81 26.36
C ASP A 119 4.65 -6.05 26.90
N PRO A 120 4.51 -5.86 28.23
CA PRO A 120 3.41 -5.11 28.81
C PRO A 120 3.21 -3.71 28.22
N ALA A 121 4.28 -3.06 27.74
CA ALA A 121 4.20 -1.74 27.12
C ALA A 121 3.46 -1.75 25.77
N GLN A 122 3.44 -2.88 25.06
CA GLN A 122 2.78 -3.02 23.75
C GLN A 122 1.31 -3.46 23.89
N LEU A 123 0.92 -3.98 25.05
CA LEU A 123 -0.43 -4.49 25.29
C LEU A 123 -1.45 -3.40 25.60
N VAL A 124 -0.98 -2.17 25.85
CA VAL A 124 -1.82 -1.03 26.21
C VAL A 124 -1.78 -0.02 25.07
N PRO A 125 -2.93 0.32 24.46
CA PRO A 125 -3.00 1.38 23.46
C PRO A 125 -2.49 2.71 24.00
N VAL A 126 -1.71 3.43 23.18
CA VAL A 126 -1.22 4.78 23.43
C VAL A 126 -1.66 5.67 22.25
N PRO A 127 -2.89 6.23 22.30
CA PRO A 127 -3.42 7.01 21.19
C PRO A 127 -2.66 8.33 20.99
N ASP A 128 -2.57 8.77 19.73
CA ASP A 128 -1.98 10.05 19.35
C ASP A 128 -2.59 10.61 18.04
N GLU A 129 -2.21 11.84 17.70
CA GLU A 129 -2.82 12.59 16.59
C GLU A 129 -2.30 12.19 15.20
N ASN A 130 -1.26 11.35 15.10
CA ASN A 130 -0.59 11.07 13.85
C ASN A 130 -0.92 9.67 13.34
N PRO A 131 -1.74 9.56 12.28
CA PRO A 131 -2.14 8.27 11.74
C PRO A 131 -1.07 7.64 10.82
N ILE A 132 0.20 8.05 10.89
CA ILE A 132 1.25 7.58 9.98
C ILE A 132 1.38 6.06 10.05
N ASP A 133 1.34 5.38 8.90
CA ASP A 133 1.39 3.92 8.85
C ASP A 133 2.83 3.41 8.90
N VAL A 134 3.13 2.56 9.89
CA VAL A 134 4.43 1.91 10.03
C VAL A 134 4.43 0.45 9.57
N HIS A 135 3.26 -0.11 9.26
CA HIS A 135 3.09 -1.51 8.89
C HIS A 135 2.77 -1.70 7.39
N GLY A 136 2.17 -0.68 6.77
CA GLY A 136 1.87 -0.60 5.35
C GLY A 136 0.51 -1.18 4.92
N HIS A 137 -0.15 -1.97 5.78
CA HIS A 137 -1.43 -2.60 5.42
C HIS A 137 -2.53 -1.54 5.24
N GLY A 138 -2.64 -0.59 6.17
CA GLY A 138 -3.62 0.48 6.09
C GLY A 138 -3.41 1.41 4.89
N THR A 139 -2.16 1.74 4.58
CA THR A 139 -1.80 2.50 3.37
C THR A 139 -2.23 1.76 2.10
N HIS A 140 -1.99 0.44 2.04
CA HIS A 140 -2.41 -0.38 0.92
C HIS A 140 -3.95 -0.44 0.79
N VAL A 141 -4.67 -0.62 1.90
CA VAL A 141 -6.14 -0.64 1.93
C VAL A 141 -6.71 0.71 1.51
N ALA A 142 -6.21 1.81 2.06
CA ALA A 142 -6.64 3.16 1.69
C ALA A 142 -6.35 3.45 0.21
N GLY A 143 -5.20 3.00 -0.31
CA GLY A 143 -4.85 3.13 -1.71
C GLY A 143 -5.81 2.38 -2.62
N ALA A 144 -6.20 1.15 -2.25
CA ALA A 144 -7.20 0.38 -2.97
C ALA A 144 -8.60 1.00 -2.95
N ALA A 145 -8.97 1.63 -1.83
CA ALA A 145 -10.30 2.20 -1.65
C ALA A 145 -10.49 3.57 -2.32
N ALA A 146 -9.49 4.46 -2.20
CA ALA A 146 -9.65 5.87 -2.55
C ALA A 146 -8.37 6.58 -3.04
N GLY A 147 -7.27 5.84 -3.28
CA GLY A 147 -6.04 6.40 -3.82
C GLY A 147 -6.23 6.94 -5.24
N TYR A 148 -5.46 7.96 -5.60
CA TYR A 148 -5.29 8.38 -6.99
C TYR A 148 -4.59 7.29 -7.81
N GLY A 149 -3.67 6.55 -7.17
CA GLY A 149 -2.72 5.68 -7.85
C GLY A 149 -1.41 6.40 -8.13
N VAL A 150 -0.45 5.68 -8.71
CA VAL A 150 0.87 6.23 -9.08
C VAL A 150 1.21 5.86 -10.51
N THR A 151 1.94 6.75 -11.17
CA THR A 151 2.52 6.53 -12.49
C THR A 151 3.75 5.61 -12.41
N PRO A 152 4.27 5.09 -13.54
CA PRO A 152 5.46 4.23 -13.53
C PRO A 152 6.73 4.87 -12.96
N ASP A 153 6.83 6.19 -12.94
CA ASP A 153 7.92 6.96 -12.33
C ASP A 153 7.64 7.34 -10.86
N GLY A 154 6.54 6.85 -10.28
CA GLY A 154 6.20 6.99 -8.86
C GLY A 154 5.50 8.29 -8.48
N THR A 155 5.15 9.14 -9.46
CA THR A 155 4.37 10.36 -9.20
C THR A 155 2.88 10.08 -9.09
N THR A 156 2.11 11.02 -8.54
CA THR A 156 0.65 10.92 -8.43
C THR A 156 0.01 10.71 -9.80
N PHE A 157 -0.95 9.79 -9.89
CA PHE A 157 -1.75 9.60 -11.10
C PHE A 157 -2.93 10.60 -11.15
N ASP A 158 -3.02 11.41 -12.20
CA ASP A 158 -4.03 12.47 -12.31
C ASP A 158 -5.23 12.13 -13.21
N GLY A 159 -5.28 10.91 -13.80
CA GLY A 159 -6.47 10.41 -14.51
C GLY A 159 -6.40 10.34 -16.04
N ASP A 160 -5.21 10.09 -16.63
CA ASP A 160 -4.97 9.96 -18.08
C ASP A 160 -5.74 8.82 -18.79
#